data_AF-A0A937GCL0-F1
#
_entry.id   AF-A0A937GCL0-F1
#
_cell.length_a   1.000
_cell.length_b   1.000
_cell.length_c   1.000
_cell.angle_alpha   90.00
_cell.angle_beta   90.00
_cell.angle_gamma   90.00
#
_symmetry.space_group_name_H-M   'P 1'
#
loop_
_entity.id
_entity.type
_entity.pdbx_description
1 polymer ?
#
loop_
_entity_poly.entity_id
_entity_poly.type
_entity_poly.pdbx_seq_one_letter_code
_entity_poly.pdbx_strand_id
1 'polypeptide(L)'
;WVDSMSDAEMMDSIDYTVFPNFHPWGAFNRIVYRFRPNGDDHRSSIMECIFLAPYQGDTPPAPAPVHWLEEHETFTDATELGMLGKVFNQDLFNMAKVQKGLEMTRKPGVTLANYQESKVRWLHTLLGEWVERGIAESGTAVNAPRRS
;
A
#
# COMPACT_ATOMS: atom_id res chain seq x y z
N TRP A 1 -0.47 28.55 11.44
CA TRP A 1 0.31 27.56 10.67
C TRP A 1 -0.42 27.17 9.40
N VAL A 2 -1.73 26.88 9.46
CA VAL A 2 -2.56 26.70 8.25
C VAL A 2 -2.53 27.96 7.36
N ASP A 3 -2.66 29.15 7.94
CA ASP A 3 -2.63 30.43 7.19
C ASP A 3 -1.26 30.80 6.57
N SER A 4 -0.22 30.00 6.82
CA SER A 4 1.13 30.18 6.25
C SER A 4 1.48 29.13 5.19
N MET A 5 0.58 28.18 4.92
CA MET A 5 0.77 27.17 3.87
C MET A 5 0.23 27.69 2.55
N SER A 6 0.86 27.32 1.44
CA SER A 6 0.34 27.62 0.13
C SER A 6 -0.93 26.81 -0.16
N ASP A 7 -1.81 27.34 -1.02
CA ASP A 7 -2.99 26.60 -1.49
C ASP A 7 -2.58 25.25 -2.12
N ALA A 8 -1.42 25.20 -2.76
CA ALA A 8 -0.85 23.98 -3.31
C ALA A 8 -0.60 22.93 -2.22
N GLU A 9 0.03 23.28 -1.09
CA GLU A 9 0.30 22.34 0.00
C GLU A 9 -0.95 21.92 0.77
N MET A 10 -1.97 22.77 0.80
CA MET A 10 -3.28 22.46 1.38
C MET A 10 -4.11 21.53 0.49
N MET A 11 -3.97 21.67 -0.83
CA MET A 11 -4.76 20.92 -1.83
C MET A 11 -4.05 19.69 -2.38
N ASP A 12 -2.72 19.58 -2.28
CA ASP A 12 -1.98 18.43 -2.76
C ASP A 12 -2.23 17.22 -1.85
N SER A 13 -3.24 16.43 -2.22
CA SER A 13 -3.42 15.06 -1.75
C SER A 13 -2.57 14.10 -2.57
N ILE A 14 -1.28 14.38 -2.72
CA ILE A 14 -0.36 13.51 -3.46
C ILE A 14 0.00 12.31 -2.59
N ASP A 15 -0.36 11.12 -3.07
CA ASP A 15 0.12 9.86 -2.54
C ASP A 15 1.41 9.44 -3.28
N TYR A 16 2.55 9.54 -2.60
CA TYR A 16 3.81 9.04 -3.15
C TYR A 16 3.84 7.51 -3.06
N THR A 17 4.59 6.89 -3.96
CA THR A 17 4.87 5.44 -3.90
C THR A 17 6.37 5.24 -3.96
N VAL A 18 6.92 4.78 -2.84
CA VAL A 18 8.31 4.36 -2.69
C VAL A 18 8.31 2.84 -2.75
N PHE A 19 8.81 2.32 -3.87
CA PHE A 19 8.94 0.89 -4.08
C PHE A 19 9.78 0.24 -2.97
N PRO A 20 9.40 -0.94 -2.43
CA PRO A 20 8.32 -1.80 -2.94
C PRO A 20 6.93 -1.55 -2.37
N ASN A 21 6.81 -0.93 -1.19
CA ASN A 21 5.56 -0.98 -0.44
C ASN A 21 5.34 0.16 0.58
N PHE A 22 5.98 1.31 0.38
CA PHE A 22 5.91 2.45 1.29
C PHE A 22 5.25 3.65 0.60
N HIS A 23 4.16 4.16 1.17
CA HIS A 23 3.29 5.15 0.52
C HIS A 23 3.02 6.34 1.44
N PRO A 24 3.96 7.30 1.55
CA PRO A 24 3.76 8.51 2.33
C PRO A 24 2.87 9.50 1.59
N TRP A 25 1.95 10.12 2.33
CA TRP A 25 1.18 11.24 1.82
C TRP A 25 2.01 12.52 1.90
N GLY A 26 1.90 13.34 0.87
CA GLY A 26 2.57 14.62 0.78
C GLY A 26 1.88 15.73 1.56
N ALA A 27 2.64 16.81 1.73
CA ALA A 27 2.16 18.12 2.16
C ALA A 27 1.41 18.11 3.50
N PHE A 28 0.12 18.45 3.51
CA PHE A 28 -0.67 18.56 4.73
C PHE A 28 -0.97 17.20 5.39
N ASN A 29 -1.11 16.14 4.59
CA ASN A 29 -1.53 14.83 5.08
C ASN A 29 -0.34 14.08 5.69
N ARG A 30 -0.43 13.79 6.98
CA ARG A 30 0.63 13.17 7.79
C ARG A 30 0.59 11.65 7.81
N ILE A 31 -0.13 11.07 6.85
CA ILE A 31 -0.46 9.66 6.83
C ILE A 31 0.57 8.92 5.98
N VAL A 32 0.99 7.76 6.43
CA VAL A 32 1.85 6.88 5.66
C VAL A 32 1.26 5.48 5.69
N TYR A 33 1.12 4.87 4.50
CA TYR A 33 0.72 3.47 4.38
C TYR A 33 1.93 2.60 4.10
N ARG A 34 1.98 1.43 4.73
CA ARG A 34 2.94 0.39 4.39
C ARG A 34 2.22 -0.95 4.26
N PHE A 35 2.44 -1.64 3.15
CA PHE A 35 1.79 -2.93 2.85
C PHE A 35 2.82 -4.05 2.84
N ARG A 36 2.87 -4.88 3.88
CA ARG A 36 3.86 -5.95 3.98
C ARG A 36 3.25 -7.30 3.59
N PRO A 37 4.01 -8.19 2.96
CA PRO A 37 3.62 -9.60 2.85
C PRO A 37 3.34 -10.17 4.25
N ASN A 38 2.33 -11.04 4.34
CA ASN A 38 2.07 -11.81 5.55
C ASN A 38 2.67 -13.22 5.38
N GLY A 39 3.98 -13.32 5.54
CA GLY A 39 4.71 -14.54 5.16
C GLY A 39 4.66 -14.76 3.65
N ASP A 40 4.44 -16.02 3.25
CA ASP A 40 4.32 -16.45 1.84
C ASP A 40 2.84 -16.61 1.40
N ASP A 41 1.89 -16.11 2.20
CA ASP A 41 0.48 -16.16 1.84
C ASP A 41 0.11 -15.03 0.87
N HIS A 42 -0.15 -15.38 -0.38
CA HIS A 42 -0.56 -14.43 -1.41
C HIS A 42 -1.99 -13.88 -1.22
N ARG A 43 -2.76 -14.39 -0.24
CA ARG A 43 -4.12 -13.93 0.05
C ARG A 43 -4.21 -12.93 1.20
N SER A 44 -3.12 -12.71 1.94
CA SER A 44 -3.11 -11.77 3.06
C SER A 44 -1.90 -10.83 3.01
N SER A 45 -2.08 -9.66 3.63
CA SER A 45 -1.03 -8.66 3.76
C SER A 45 -1.26 -7.88 5.06
N ILE A 46 -0.18 -7.33 5.60
CA ILE A 46 -0.22 -6.46 6.77
C ILE A 46 -0.26 -5.02 6.27
N MET A 47 -1.38 -4.33 6.49
CA MET A 47 -1.51 -2.90 6.23
C MET A 47 -1.22 -2.12 7.51
N GLU A 48 -0.19 -1.27 7.46
CA GLU A 48 0.13 -0.34 8.53
C GLU A 48 -0.34 1.07 8.15
N CYS A 49 -1.07 1.73 9.04
CA CYS A 49 -1.38 3.15 8.96
C CYS A 49 -0.55 3.89 10.01
N ILE A 50 0.40 4.69 9.55
CA ILE A 50 1.36 5.40 10.40
C ILE A 50 1.07 6.90 10.30
N PHE A 51 0.92 7.56 11.45
CA PHE A 51 0.87 9.02 11.52
C PHE A 51 2.24 9.57 11.90
N LEU A 52 2.81 10.42 11.04
CA LEU A 52 4.08 11.08 11.29
C LEU A 52 3.86 12.56 11.59
N ALA A 53 4.28 13.01 12.76
CA ALA A 53 4.31 14.44 13.09
C ALA A 53 5.74 14.97 13.01
N PRO A 54 5.94 16.21 12.50
CA PRO A 54 7.24 16.85 12.62
C PRO A 54 7.59 17.00 14.10
N TYR A 55 8.84 16.71 14.44
CA TYR A 55 9.38 16.87 15.78
C TYR A 55 10.49 17.91 15.78
N GLN A 56 10.49 18.80 16.76
CA GLN A 56 11.54 19.79 16.98
C GLN A 56 12.17 19.56 18.36
N GLY A 57 13.49 19.44 18.40
CA GLY A 57 14.26 19.15 19.60
C GLY A 57 15.32 18.09 19.33
N ASP A 58 16.19 17.86 20.32
CA ASP A 58 17.33 16.95 20.16
C ASP A 58 17.00 15.48 20.46
N THR A 59 15.87 15.20 21.11
CA THR A 59 15.51 13.85 21.55
C THR A 59 14.05 13.53 21.22
N PRO A 60 13.77 12.83 20.11
CA PRO A 60 12.41 12.48 19.72
C PRO A 60 11.71 11.62 20.80
N PRO A 61 10.38 11.71 20.92
CA PRO A 61 9.62 10.87 21.83
C PRO A 61 9.76 9.39 21.44
N ALA A 62 9.50 8.50 22.39
CA ALA A 62 9.38 7.08 22.09
C ALA A 62 8.27 6.85 21.05
N PRO A 63 8.41 5.86 20.15
CA PRO A 63 7.36 5.49 19.21
C PRO A 63 6.04 5.16 19.94
N ALA A 64 4.91 5.53 19.34
CA ALA A 64 3.61 5.13 19.85
C ALA A 64 3.48 3.59 19.85
N PRO A 65 2.78 2.99 20.83
CA PRO A 65 2.45 1.56 20.80
C PRO A 65 1.68 1.22 19.53
N VAL A 66 1.94 0.04 18.97
CA VAL A 66 1.19 -0.47 17.81
C VAL A 66 -0.14 -1.02 18.30
N HIS A 67 -1.23 -0.53 17.73
CA HIS A 67 -2.56 -1.13 17.86
C HIS A 67 -2.75 -2.11 16.70
N TRP A 68 -2.76 -3.40 17.01
CA TRP A 68 -3.05 -4.45 16.03
C TRP A 68 -4.55 -4.70 15.98
N LEU A 69 -5.09 -4.69 14.77
CA LEU A 69 -6.46 -5.15 14.52
C LEU A 69 -6.40 -6.57 13.99
N GLU A 70 -7.27 -7.42 14.52
CA GLU A 70 -7.49 -8.79 14.06
C GLU A 70 -8.47 -8.83 12.88
N GLU A 71 -8.53 -9.94 12.14
CA GLU A 71 -9.34 -10.05 10.91
C GLU A 71 -10.85 -9.80 11.09
N HIS A 72 -11.36 -10.01 12.31
CA HIS A 72 -12.77 -9.81 12.64
C HIS A 72 -13.09 -8.37 13.08
N GLU A 73 -12.06 -7.58 13.35
CA GLU A 73 -12.16 -6.17 13.71
C GLU A 73 -12.14 -5.29 12.46
N THR A 74 -12.62 -4.07 12.61
CA THR A 74 -12.71 -3.08 11.53
C THR A 74 -11.79 -1.90 11.79
N PHE A 75 -11.43 -1.16 10.75
CA PHE A 75 -10.63 0.05 10.92
C PHE A 75 -11.36 1.16 11.70
N THR A 76 -12.66 1.01 11.96
CA THR A 76 -13.41 1.92 12.84
C THR A 76 -13.26 1.59 14.33
N ASP A 77 -12.79 0.40 14.68
CA ASP A 77 -12.48 0.01 16.07
C ASP A 77 -11.17 0.65 16.55
N ALA A 78 -10.26 0.96 15.62
CA ALA A 78 -9.10 1.83 15.83
C ALA A 78 -9.52 3.32 15.84
N THR A 79 -9.99 3.79 16.99
CA THR A 79 -10.52 5.16 17.18
C THR A 79 -9.55 6.27 16.76
N GLU A 80 -8.24 6.03 16.84
CA GLU A 80 -7.17 6.93 16.42
C GLU A 80 -7.18 7.25 14.92
N LEU A 81 -7.82 6.41 14.10
CA LEU A 81 -7.97 6.65 12.66
C LEU A 81 -9.07 7.66 12.33
N GLY A 82 -9.97 7.94 13.28
CA GLY A 82 -11.08 8.87 13.08
C GLY A 82 -11.89 8.57 11.82
N MET A 83 -12.04 9.57 10.94
CA MET A 83 -12.80 9.40 9.70
C MET A 83 -12.13 8.49 8.66
N LEU A 84 -10.81 8.29 8.72
CA LEU A 84 -10.09 7.41 7.80
C LEU A 84 -10.53 5.95 7.98
N GLY A 85 -10.89 5.54 9.19
CA GLY A 85 -11.34 4.17 9.44
C GLY A 85 -12.55 3.79 8.58
N LYS A 86 -13.47 4.73 8.33
CA LYS A 86 -14.62 4.52 7.45
C LYS A 86 -14.22 4.38 5.98
N VAL A 87 -13.18 5.08 5.55
CA VAL A 87 -12.64 4.99 4.18
C VAL A 87 -11.95 3.65 3.98
N PHE A 88 -11.09 3.25 4.91
CA PHE A 88 -10.40 1.96 4.83
C PHE A 88 -11.35 0.77 4.84
N ASN A 89 -12.44 0.82 5.61
CA ASN A 89 -13.47 -0.22 5.56
C ASN A 89 -14.11 -0.34 4.16
N GLN A 90 -14.29 0.77 3.44
CA GLN A 90 -14.81 0.75 2.07
C GLN A 90 -13.79 0.15 1.10
N ASP A 91 -12.51 0.51 1.24
CA ASP A 91 -11.43 -0.01 0.40
C ASP A 91 -11.24 -1.51 0.62
N LEU A 92 -11.22 -1.98 1.87
CA LEU A 92 -11.07 -3.39 2.24
C LEU A 92 -12.19 -4.25 1.63
N PHE A 93 -13.43 -3.76 1.67
CA PHE A 93 -14.57 -4.43 1.06
C PHE A 93 -14.41 -4.60 -0.46
N ASN A 94 -13.78 -3.65 -1.13
CA ASN A 94 -13.48 -3.73 -2.56
C ASN A 94 -12.30 -4.67 -2.85
N MET A 95 -11.22 -4.59 -2.08
CA MET A 95 -10.01 -5.40 -2.27
C MET A 95 -10.28 -6.90 -2.17
N ALA A 96 -11.09 -7.32 -1.19
CA ALA A 96 -11.48 -8.74 -1.07
C ALA A 96 -12.21 -9.26 -2.32
N LYS A 97 -12.98 -8.42 -2.99
CA LYS A 97 -13.69 -8.78 -4.23
C LYS A 97 -12.75 -8.81 -5.44
N VAL A 98 -11.79 -7.87 -5.50
CA VAL A 98 -10.75 -7.87 -6.53
C VAL A 98 -9.96 -9.18 -6.45
N GLN A 99 -9.48 -9.58 -5.27
CA GLN A 99 -8.74 -10.83 -5.08
C GLN A 99 -9.55 -12.05 -5.55
N LYS A 100 -10.82 -12.16 -5.13
CA LYS A 100 -11.71 -13.24 -5.59
C LYS A 100 -11.89 -13.24 -7.11
N GLY A 101 -12.02 -12.06 -7.73
CA GLY A 101 -12.11 -11.93 -9.18
C GLY A 101 -10.84 -12.36 -9.90
N LEU A 102 -9.67 -12.02 -9.36
CA LEU A 102 -8.37 -12.42 -9.90
C LEU A 102 -8.15 -13.93 -9.83
N GLU A 103 -8.57 -14.59 -8.74
CA GLU A 103 -8.46 -16.06 -8.64
C GLU A 103 -9.39 -16.80 -9.62
N MET A 104 -10.50 -16.18 -10.00
CA MET A 104 -11.48 -16.77 -10.92
C MET A 104 -11.26 -16.36 -12.40
N THR A 105 -10.32 -15.46 -12.66
CA THR A 105 -10.09 -14.95 -14.02
C THR A 105 -9.50 -16.03 -14.91
N ARG A 106 -9.96 -16.09 -16.17
CA ARG A 106 -9.36 -16.94 -17.21
C ARG A 106 -8.36 -16.18 -18.08
N LYS A 107 -8.28 -14.86 -17.91
CA LYS A 107 -7.35 -14.02 -18.65
C LYS A 107 -5.96 -14.19 -18.03
N PRO A 108 -4.88 -14.28 -18.82
CA PRO A 108 -3.52 -14.43 -18.30
C PRO A 108 -3.00 -13.22 -17.50
N GLY A 109 -3.78 -12.14 -17.37
CA GLY A 109 -3.43 -10.94 -16.62
C GLY A 109 -4.56 -9.91 -16.60
N VAL A 110 -4.33 -8.78 -15.93
CA VAL A 110 -5.33 -7.70 -15.79
C VAL A 110 -5.33 -6.75 -16.99
N THR A 111 -6.46 -6.08 -17.27
CA THR A 111 -6.49 -4.92 -18.20
C THR A 111 -6.45 -3.67 -17.34
N LEU A 112 -5.53 -2.74 -17.63
CA LEU A 112 -5.41 -1.48 -16.92
C LEU A 112 -5.63 -0.31 -17.89
N ALA A 113 -6.25 0.75 -17.41
CA ALA A 113 -6.46 2.02 -18.09
C ALA A 113 -5.14 2.73 -18.36
N ASN A 114 -5.07 3.43 -19.49
CA ASN A 114 -3.83 4.05 -19.94
C ASN A 114 -3.35 5.18 -19.02
N TYR A 115 -4.26 6.05 -18.56
CA TYR A 115 -3.88 7.25 -17.80
C TYR A 115 -3.99 7.04 -16.28
N GLN A 116 -5.18 6.66 -15.81
CA GLN A 116 -5.52 6.60 -14.39
C GLN A 116 -4.78 5.48 -13.63
N GLU A 117 -4.34 4.42 -14.32
CA GLU A 117 -3.67 3.26 -13.70
C GLU A 117 -2.19 3.16 -14.11
N SER A 118 -1.60 4.28 -14.54
CA SER A 118 -0.17 4.35 -14.87
C SER A 118 0.74 3.98 -13.70
N LYS A 119 0.41 4.42 -12.47
CA LYS A 119 1.15 4.09 -11.24
C LYS A 119 1.12 2.58 -10.93
N VAL A 120 -0.05 1.95 -11.04
CA VAL A 120 -0.24 0.50 -10.83
C VAL A 120 0.56 -0.30 -11.86
N ARG A 121 0.50 0.09 -13.14
CA ARG A 121 1.30 -0.52 -14.21
C ARG A 121 2.80 -0.44 -13.92
N TRP A 122 3.29 0.75 -13.57
CA TRP A 122 4.69 0.97 -13.23
C TRP A 122 5.14 0.09 -12.06
N LEU A 123 4.33 0.01 -11.00
CA LEU A 123 4.64 -0.82 -9.82
C LEU A 123 4.77 -2.30 -10.19
N HIS A 124 3.84 -2.84 -10.97
CA HIS A 124 3.88 -4.24 -11.41
C HIS A 124 5.05 -4.53 -12.37
N THR A 125 5.39 -3.61 -13.26
CA THR A 125 6.57 -3.76 -14.13
C THR A 125 7.85 -3.85 -13.28
N LEU A 126 8.05 -2.90 -12.36
CA LEU A 126 9.23 -2.87 -11.51
C LEU A 126 9.31 -4.10 -10.60
N LEU A 127 8.18 -4.53 -10.03
CA LEU A 127 8.12 -5.76 -9.23
C LEU A 127 8.55 -6.99 -10.06
N GLY A 128 8.06 -7.11 -11.29
CA GLY A 128 8.44 -8.20 -12.20
C GLY A 128 9.94 -8.23 -12.47
N GLU A 129 10.55 -7.07 -12.76
CA GLU A 129 12.00 -6.97 -12.98
C GLU A 129 12.81 -7.43 -11.76
N TRP A 130 12.41 -7.06 -10.54
CA TRP A 130 13.09 -7.50 -9.32
C TRP A 130 12.91 -8.99 -9.03
N VAL A 131 11.72 -9.54 -9.28
CA VAL A 131 11.45 -10.98 -9.15
C VAL A 131 12.31 -11.78 -10.13
N GLU A 132 12.36 -11.37 -11.40
CA GLU A 132 13.19 -12.01 -12.44
C GLU A 132 14.68 -11.98 -12.08
N ARG A 133 15.18 -10.86 -11.55
CA ARG A 133 16.56 -10.75 -11.05
C ARG A 133 16.82 -11.70 -9.88
N GLY A 134 15.95 -11.72 -8.89
CA GLY A 134 16.08 -12.62 -7.74
C GLY A 134 16.06 -14.11 -8.13
N ILE A 135 15.25 -14.47 -9.12
CA ILE A 135 15.24 -15.81 -9.71
C ILE A 135 16.59 -16.14 -10.37
N ALA A 136 17.11 -15.23 -11.19
CA ALA A 136 18.39 -15.42 -11.88
C ALA A 136 19.57 -15.56 -10.89
N GLU A 137 19.57 -14.75 -9.83
CA GLU A 137 20.61 -14.75 -8.78
C GLU A 137 20.54 -15.99 -7.87
N SER A 138 19.33 -16.48 -7.57
CA SER A 138 19.13 -17.66 -6.72
C SER A 138 19.39 -18.99 -7.45
N GLY A 139 19.58 -18.97 -8.78
CA GLY A 139 19.78 -20.19 -9.58
C GLY A 139 18.53 -21.08 -9.67
N THR A 140 17.38 -20.58 -9.22
CA THR A 140 16.12 -21.34 -9.20
C THR A 140 15.53 -21.33 -10.61
N ALA A 141 15.73 -22.41 -11.38
CA ALA A 141 15.14 -22.53 -12.71
C ALA A 141 13.60 -22.51 -12.61
N VAL A 142 12.96 -21.44 -13.09
CA VAL A 142 11.51 -21.42 -13.26
C VAL A 142 11.16 -22.37 -14.39
N ASN A 143 10.48 -23.47 -14.06
CA ASN A 143 9.73 -24.24 -15.05
C ASN A 143 8.61 -23.35 -15.59
N ALA A 144 8.91 -22.56 -16.62
CA ALA A 144 7.88 -21.87 -17.38
C ALA A 144 6.93 -22.92 -17.96
N PRO A 145 5.60 -22.75 -17.87
CA PRO A 145 4.68 -23.68 -18.49
C PRO A 145 4.93 -23.65 -20.00
N ARG A 146 5.19 -24.84 -20.59
CA ARG A 146 5.32 -24.99 -22.04
C ARG A 146 4.04 -24.47 -22.68
N ARG A 147 4.15 -23.41 -23.48
CA ARG A 147 3.08 -23.00 -24.39
C ARG A 147 2.77 -24.18 -25.31
N SER A 148 1.56 -24.71 -25.24
CA SER A 148 0.95 -25.54 -26.28
C SER A 148 0.43 -24.66 -27.40
#